data_AF-A0A2M6VRV1-F1
#
_entry.id   AF-A0A2M6VRV1-F1
#
_cell.length_a   1.000
_cell.length_b   1.000
_cell.length_c   1.000
_cell.angle_alpha   90.00
_cell.angle_beta   90.00
_cell.angle_gamma   90.00
#
_symmetry.space_group_name_H-M   'P 1'
#
loop_
_entity.id
_entity.type
_entity.pdbx_description
1 polymer ?
#
loop_
_entity_poly.entity_id
_entity_poly.type
_entity_poly.pdbx_seq_one_letter_code
_entity_poly.pdbx_strand_id
1 'polypeptide(L)'
;MHGIALTRAIPQRTASAVLFFGVLILGLLGGGHLQAQEAIYRCGQEYTNAPKDLSLCERLPQQSVTLISGLRPQGTTPNTTPKAAAPQPSLRTVLAQELARLEKQHQAWAQEVEKLMSQTGTAEYGAAPKNQDRVAALHLAMERAEREMETLQREAARGPQAALPGPMPVAKP
;
A
#
# COMPACT_ATOMS: atom_id res chain seq x y z
N MET A 1 -70.16 -22.10 27.21
CA MET A 1 -69.57 -22.67 25.97
C MET A 1 -69.35 -21.53 24.99
N HIS A 2 -68.12 -21.42 24.46
CA HIS A 2 -67.65 -20.69 23.25
C HIS A 2 -68.08 -19.21 23.07
N GLY A 3 -67.23 -18.26 22.69
CA GLY A 3 -65.83 -18.23 22.30
C GLY A 3 -65.51 -16.77 21.94
N ILE A 4 -64.38 -16.24 22.40
CA ILE A 4 -63.95 -14.88 22.07
C ILE A 4 -63.06 -14.99 20.83
N ALA A 5 -63.59 -14.56 19.68
CA ALA A 5 -62.80 -14.33 18.48
C ALA A 5 -61.93 -13.09 18.69
N LEU A 6 -60.62 -13.28 18.85
CA LEU A 6 -59.64 -12.18 18.82
C LEU A 6 -59.19 -11.96 17.38
N THR A 7 -59.90 -11.12 16.65
CA THR A 7 -59.31 -10.38 15.53
C THR A 7 -58.28 -9.40 16.08
N ARG A 8 -57.00 -9.78 16.07
CA ARG A 8 -55.90 -8.82 16.26
C ARG A 8 -55.48 -8.25 14.91
N ALA A 9 -55.81 -6.96 14.74
CA ALA A 9 -55.23 -6.09 13.74
C ALA A 9 -53.71 -6.04 13.92
N ILE A 10 -52.97 -6.46 12.89
CA ILE A 10 -51.51 -6.38 12.84
C ILE A 10 -51.13 -4.95 12.42
N PRO A 11 -50.30 -4.23 13.19
CA PRO A 11 -49.95 -2.84 12.89
C PRO A 11 -49.05 -2.75 11.64
N GLN A 12 -49.47 -1.93 10.68
CA GLN A 12 -48.80 -1.63 9.40
C GLN A 12 -47.32 -1.18 9.47
N ARG A 13 -46.77 -0.90 10.66
CA ARG A 13 -45.38 -0.40 10.80
C ARG A 13 -44.30 -1.49 10.68
N THR A 14 -44.64 -2.77 10.80
CA THR A 14 -43.66 -3.86 10.75
C THR A 14 -43.39 -4.38 9.35
N ALA A 15 -44.31 -4.18 8.39
CA ALA A 15 -44.16 -4.65 7.01
C ALA A 15 -43.06 -3.88 6.24
N SER A 16 -42.94 -2.57 6.46
CA SER A 16 -41.93 -1.75 5.75
C SER A 16 -40.50 -2.06 6.21
N ALA A 17 -40.28 -2.33 7.49
CA ALA A 17 -38.93 -2.59 8.02
C ALA A 17 -38.34 -3.91 7.50
N VAL A 18 -39.17 -4.94 7.33
CA VAL A 18 -38.74 -6.26 6.82
C VAL A 18 -38.43 -6.21 5.32
N LEU A 19 -39.19 -5.44 4.54
CA LEU A 19 -38.91 -5.23 3.11
C LEU A 19 -37.62 -4.42 2.89
N PHE A 20 -37.38 -3.37 3.68
CA PHE A 20 -36.14 -2.59 3.56
C PHE A 20 -34.90 -3.40 3.96
N PHE A 21 -34.95 -4.18 5.05
CA PHE A 21 -33.83 -5.06 5.42
C PHE A 21 -33.63 -6.22 4.43
N GLY A 22 -34.71 -6.80 3.89
CA GLY A 22 -34.63 -7.85 2.87
C GLY A 22 -34.01 -7.37 1.55
N VAL A 23 -34.35 -6.15 1.11
CA VAL A 23 -33.77 -5.55 -0.10
C VAL A 23 -32.32 -5.12 0.11
N LEU A 24 -31.96 -4.61 1.30
CA LEU A 24 -30.58 -4.22 1.61
C LEU A 24 -29.64 -5.44 1.66
N ILE A 25 -30.09 -6.56 2.23
CA ILE A 25 -29.29 -7.80 2.31
C ILE A 25 -29.16 -8.47 0.94
N LEU A 26 -30.20 -8.41 0.08
CA LEU A 26 -30.10 -8.96 -1.29
C LEU A 26 -29.21 -8.10 -2.21
N GLY A 27 -29.07 -6.79 -1.95
CA GLY A 27 -28.15 -5.91 -2.68
C GLY A 27 -26.66 -6.11 -2.36
N LEU A 28 -26.33 -6.62 -1.16
CA LEU A 28 -24.94 -6.81 -0.70
C LEU A 28 -24.30 -8.12 -1.18
N LEU A 29 -25.08 -9.11 -1.65
CA LEU A 29 -24.55 -10.39 -2.14
C LEU A 29 -24.28 -10.45 -3.66
N GLY A 30 -24.64 -9.42 -4.43
CA GLY A 30 -24.49 -9.42 -5.90
C GLY A 30 -23.19 -8.80 -6.45
N GLY A 31 -22.38 -8.16 -5.61
CA GLY A 31 -21.17 -7.42 -6.02
C GLY A 31 -19.92 -8.30 -6.10
N GLY A 32 -20.02 -9.50 -6.64
CA GLY A 32 -18.83 -10.30 -6.97
C GLY A 32 -18.15 -9.71 -8.20
N HIS A 33 -17.16 -8.83 -8.01
CA HIS A 33 -16.16 -8.60 -9.05
C HIS A 33 -15.37 -9.90 -9.20
N LEU A 34 -15.88 -10.84 -10.00
CA LEU A 34 -15.00 -11.72 -10.74
C LEU A 34 -14.12 -10.77 -11.56
N GLN A 35 -12.83 -10.68 -11.23
CA GLN A 35 -11.85 -10.15 -12.17
C GLN A 35 -11.71 -11.16 -13.32
N ALA A 36 -12.75 -11.24 -14.14
CA ALA A 36 -12.63 -11.73 -15.49
C ALA A 36 -11.73 -10.73 -16.19
N GLN A 37 -10.59 -11.18 -16.69
CA GLN A 37 -9.75 -10.39 -17.58
C GLN A 37 -10.61 -10.04 -18.79
N GLU A 38 -11.16 -8.82 -18.78
CA GLU A 38 -12.16 -8.40 -19.74
C GLU A 38 -11.52 -8.34 -21.13
N ALA A 39 -12.13 -9.01 -22.10
CA ALA A 39 -11.63 -9.03 -23.46
C ALA A 39 -11.73 -7.62 -24.05
N ILE A 40 -10.58 -7.05 -24.43
CA ILE A 40 -10.52 -5.74 -25.07
C ILE A 40 -10.69 -5.95 -26.58
N TYR A 41 -11.59 -5.21 -27.21
CA TYR A 41 -11.80 -5.24 -28.65
C TYR A 41 -11.34 -3.93 -29.28
N ARG A 42 -10.85 -4.01 -30.51
CA ARG A 42 -10.54 -2.84 -31.35
C ARG A 42 -11.50 -2.78 -32.52
N CYS A 43 -12.32 -1.75 -32.52
CA CYS A 43 -13.29 -1.45 -33.57
C CYS A 43 -12.76 -0.26 -34.37
N GLY A 44 -11.91 -0.54 -35.36
CA GLY A 44 -11.18 0.50 -36.12
C GLY A 44 -10.14 1.24 -35.27
N GLN A 45 -10.48 2.43 -34.76
CA GLN A 45 -9.60 3.26 -33.91
C GLN A 45 -10.04 3.32 -32.44
N GLU A 46 -11.17 2.71 -32.10
CA GLU A 46 -11.68 2.72 -30.73
C GLU A 46 -11.41 1.38 -30.03
N TYR A 47 -11.02 1.47 -28.76
CA TYR A 47 -10.87 0.32 -27.87
C TYR A 47 -12.06 0.28 -26.92
N THR A 48 -12.74 -0.86 -26.85
CA THR A 48 -13.92 -1.02 -26.00
C THR A 48 -13.96 -2.42 -25.40
N ASN A 49 -14.51 -2.50 -24.19
CA ASN A 49 -14.77 -3.76 -23.53
C ASN A 49 -16.20 -4.27 -23.81
N ALA A 50 -17.06 -3.43 -24.39
CA ALA A 50 -18.45 -3.74 -24.72
C ALA A 50 -18.77 -3.30 -26.16
N PRO A 51 -18.28 -4.03 -27.19
CA PRO A 51 -18.62 -3.73 -28.57
C PRO A 51 -20.11 -3.95 -28.82
N LYS A 52 -20.76 -2.99 -29.48
CA LYS A 52 -22.16 -3.11 -29.89
C LYS A 52 -22.35 -4.11 -31.04
N ASP A 53 -21.33 -4.27 -31.86
CA ASP A 53 -21.29 -5.20 -32.98
C ASP A 53 -19.91 -5.87 -33.05
N LEU A 54 -19.86 -7.19 -32.89
CA LEU A 54 -18.63 -7.98 -32.90
C LEU A 54 -18.04 -8.18 -34.30
N SER A 55 -18.84 -8.00 -35.35
CA SER A 55 -18.39 -8.22 -36.74
C SER A 55 -17.45 -7.11 -37.24
N LEU A 56 -17.54 -5.93 -36.61
CA LEU A 56 -16.73 -4.75 -36.94
C LEU A 56 -15.51 -4.59 -36.01
N CYS A 57 -15.28 -5.54 -35.11
CA CYS A 57 -14.28 -5.43 -34.05
C CYS A 57 -13.36 -6.65 -34.01
N GLU A 58 -12.07 -6.42 -33.88
CA GLU A 58 -11.09 -7.48 -33.65
C GLU A 58 -10.81 -7.61 -32.15
N ARG A 59 -10.87 -8.84 -31.62
CA ARG A 59 -10.53 -9.08 -30.22
C ARG A 59 -9.02 -9.03 -30.05
N LEU A 60 -8.53 -8.15 -29.19
CA LEU A 60 -7.10 -8.11 -28.89
C LEU A 60 -6.72 -9.31 -28.01
N PRO A 61 -5.63 -10.01 -28.36
CA PRO A 61 -5.07 -11.01 -27.46
C PRO A 61 -4.64 -10.31 -26.19
N GLN A 62 -4.97 -10.92 -25.07
CA GLN A 62 -4.59 -10.38 -23.78
C GLN A 62 -3.07 -10.46 -23.65
N GLN A 63 -2.42 -9.31 -23.60
CA GLN A 63 -0.97 -9.23 -23.41
C GLN A 63 -0.66 -9.91 -22.06
N SER A 64 0.19 -10.93 -22.06
CA SER A 64 0.60 -11.55 -20.80
C SER A 64 1.34 -10.52 -19.97
N VAL A 65 0.75 -10.11 -18.85
CA VAL A 65 1.41 -9.25 -17.88
C VAL A 65 2.55 -10.07 -17.30
N THR A 66 3.75 -9.90 -17.84
CA THR A 66 4.95 -10.48 -17.27
C THR A 66 5.22 -9.75 -15.96
N LEU A 67 4.82 -10.35 -14.84
CA LEU A 67 5.31 -9.94 -13.54
C LEU A 67 6.83 -10.10 -13.55
N ILE A 68 7.54 -8.97 -13.66
CA ILE A 68 8.94 -8.92 -13.29
C ILE A 68 8.95 -9.13 -11.78
N SER A 69 9.33 -10.32 -11.35
CA SER A 69 9.45 -10.64 -9.93
C SER A 69 10.54 -9.76 -9.34
N GLY A 70 10.16 -8.60 -8.79
CA GLY A 70 11.00 -7.89 -7.83
C GLY A 70 11.28 -8.82 -6.66
N LEU A 71 12.46 -8.69 -6.05
CA LEU A 71 12.94 -9.50 -4.93
C LEU A 71 11.86 -9.64 -3.86
N ARG A 72 11.08 -10.71 -3.93
CA ARG A 72 10.14 -11.07 -2.87
C ARG A 72 10.99 -11.65 -1.75
N PRO A 73 11.04 -11.04 -0.55
CA PRO A 73 11.69 -11.69 0.57
C PRO A 73 10.99 -13.04 0.77
N GLN A 74 11.77 -14.12 0.66
CA GLN A 74 11.27 -15.48 0.76
C GLN A 74 10.57 -15.65 2.11
N GLY A 75 9.24 -15.75 2.07
CA GLY A 75 8.50 -16.33 3.18
C GLY A 75 8.92 -17.79 3.29
N THR A 76 9.65 -18.11 4.36
CA THR A 76 10.12 -19.46 4.65
C THR A 76 8.94 -20.43 4.79
N THR A 77 8.71 -21.27 3.79
CA THR A 77 8.11 -22.57 4.01
C THR A 77 9.14 -23.46 4.70
N PRO A 78 8.88 -24.03 5.89
CA PRO A 78 9.86 -24.82 6.59
C PRO A 78 9.87 -26.22 6.00
N ASN A 79 10.75 -26.49 5.04
CA ASN A 79 11.29 -27.83 4.92
C ASN A 79 12.66 -27.84 4.24
N THR A 80 13.51 -28.75 4.73
CA THR A 80 14.86 -29.13 4.28
C THR A 80 16.06 -28.34 4.82
N THR A 81 16.72 -29.00 5.79
CA THR A 81 18.16 -29.04 6.12
C THR A 81 18.92 -27.74 6.48
N PRO A 82 19.40 -27.59 7.74
CA PRO A 82 20.19 -26.44 8.16
C PRO A 82 21.64 -26.56 7.65
N LYS A 83 21.93 -25.99 6.48
CA LYS A 83 23.28 -25.47 6.23
C LYS A 83 23.40 -24.23 7.09
N ALA A 84 24.37 -24.21 8.02
CA ALA A 84 24.58 -23.14 8.98
C ALA A 84 24.45 -21.76 8.32
N ALA A 85 23.26 -21.18 8.42
CA ALA A 85 22.96 -19.86 7.93
C ALA A 85 23.62 -18.90 8.92
N ALA A 86 24.43 -17.97 8.40
CA ALA A 86 24.88 -16.85 9.20
C ALA A 86 23.65 -16.23 9.89
N PRO A 87 23.75 -15.80 11.16
CA PRO A 87 22.63 -15.18 11.85
C PRO A 87 22.12 -14.00 11.01
N GLN A 88 20.93 -14.12 10.42
CA GLN A 88 20.31 -13.00 9.73
C GLN A 88 19.91 -11.97 10.81
N PRO A 89 20.27 -10.68 10.63
CA PRO A 89 19.89 -9.66 11.58
C PRO A 89 18.36 -9.57 11.62
N SER A 90 17.81 -9.45 12.83
CA SER A 90 16.37 -9.28 13.00
C SER A 90 15.89 -8.00 12.30
N LEU A 91 14.63 -7.95 11.86
CA LEU A 91 14.03 -6.74 11.27
C LEU A 91 14.26 -5.50 12.15
N ARG A 92 14.17 -5.65 13.48
CA ARG A 92 14.46 -4.58 14.44
C ARG A 92 15.91 -4.11 14.38
N THR A 93 16.85 -5.05 14.26
CA THR A 93 18.28 -4.74 14.14
C THR A 93 18.57 -3.99 12.84
N VAL A 94 17.96 -4.41 11.73
CA VAL A 94 18.09 -3.74 10.43
C VAL A 94 17.53 -2.32 10.50
N LEU A 95 16.33 -2.15 11.05
CA LEU A 95 15.69 -0.85 11.15
C LEU A 95 16.47 0.12 12.05
N ALA A 96 17.00 -0.37 13.18
CA ALA A 96 17.87 0.41 14.07
C ALA A 96 19.18 0.81 13.38
N GLN A 97 19.75 -0.08 12.55
CA GLN A 97 20.96 0.21 11.78
C GLN A 97 20.72 1.27 10.71
N GLU A 98 19.60 1.20 9.98
CA GLU A 98 19.24 2.20 8.98
C GLU A 98 19.00 3.57 9.62
N LEU A 99 18.30 3.62 10.75
CA LEU A 99 18.09 4.85 11.50
C LEU A 99 19.43 5.47 11.94
N ALA A 100 20.32 4.67 12.54
CA ALA A 100 21.64 5.15 12.95
C ALA A 100 22.51 5.61 11.77
N ARG A 101 22.33 5.01 10.59
CA ARG A 101 23.02 5.43 9.36
C ARG A 101 22.48 6.78 8.88
N LEU A 102 21.17 6.95 8.86
CA LEU A 102 20.52 8.20 8.44
C LEU A 102 20.88 9.37 9.36
N GLU A 103 20.88 9.14 10.68
CA GLU A 103 21.30 10.14 11.67
C GLU A 103 22.74 10.60 11.44
N LYS A 104 23.66 9.66 11.21
CA LYS A 104 25.07 10.00 10.88
C LYS A 104 25.18 10.79 9.59
N GLN A 105 24.40 10.41 8.58
CA GLN A 105 24.40 11.09 7.29
C GLN A 105 23.85 12.52 7.40
N HIS A 106 22.78 12.72 8.18
CA HIS A 106 22.21 14.04 8.47
C HIS A 106 23.23 14.93 9.18
N GLN A 107 23.94 14.41 10.19
CA GLN A 107 25.02 15.12 10.87
C GLN A 107 26.16 15.50 9.92
N ALA A 108 26.56 14.60 9.03
CA ALA A 108 27.61 14.87 8.06
C ALA A 108 27.22 15.97 7.06
N TRP A 109 25.96 16.01 6.62
CA TRP A 109 25.45 17.10 5.79
C TRP A 109 25.39 18.42 6.53
N ALA A 110 24.99 18.44 7.80
CA ALA A 110 24.98 19.66 8.62
C ALA A 110 26.41 20.25 8.75
N GLN A 111 27.43 19.40 8.90
CA GLN A 111 28.82 19.84 8.93
C GLN A 111 29.29 20.41 7.58
N GLU A 112 28.89 19.80 6.46
CA GLU A 112 29.23 20.31 5.13
C GLU A 112 28.53 21.65 4.85
N VAL A 113 27.29 21.85 5.32
CA VAL A 113 26.61 23.14 5.27
C VAL A 113 27.41 24.21 6.01
N GLU A 114 27.79 23.97 7.27
CA GLU A 114 28.57 24.92 8.07
C GLU A 114 29.91 25.28 7.39
N LYS A 115 30.59 24.27 6.84
CA LYS A 115 31.81 24.44 6.06
C LYS A 115 31.58 25.28 4.80
N LEU A 116 30.50 25.05 4.06
CA LEU A 116 30.18 25.83 2.86
C LEU A 116 29.80 27.27 3.21
N MET A 117 29.08 27.49 4.32
CA MET A 117 28.74 28.83 4.80
C MET A 117 29.99 29.63 5.19
N SER A 118 30.90 29.04 5.97
CA SER A 118 32.17 29.71 6.34
C SER A 118 33.09 29.97 5.15
N GLN A 119 33.08 29.10 4.14
CA GLN A 119 33.80 29.30 2.88
C GLN A 119 33.17 30.40 2.00
N THR A 120 31.87 30.64 2.09
CA THR A 120 31.20 31.67 1.28
C THR A 120 31.71 33.08 1.60
N GLY A 121 32.10 33.36 2.86
CA GLY A 121 32.69 34.65 3.26
C GLY A 121 34.15 34.85 2.84
N THR A 122 34.86 33.78 2.48
CA THR A 122 36.27 33.81 2.03
C THR A 122 36.43 33.42 0.55
N ALA A 123 35.32 33.17 -0.14
CA ALA A 123 35.28 32.61 -1.48
C ALA A 123 35.64 33.62 -2.57
N GLU A 124 36.38 33.15 -3.57
CA GLU A 124 36.60 33.83 -4.84
C GLU A 124 35.25 34.11 -5.56
N TYR A 125 35.17 35.16 -6.37
CA TYR A 125 33.91 35.73 -6.92
C TYR A 125 32.96 34.71 -7.58
N GLY A 126 33.47 33.61 -8.13
CA GLY A 126 32.67 32.53 -8.74
C GLY A 126 32.27 31.38 -7.81
N ALA A 127 32.92 31.22 -6.66
CA ALA A 127 32.66 30.11 -5.73
C ALA A 127 31.48 30.39 -4.78
N ALA A 128 31.21 31.66 -4.47
CA ALA A 128 30.10 32.07 -3.61
C ALA A 128 28.71 31.60 -4.10
N PRO A 129 28.28 31.86 -5.35
CA PRO A 129 26.96 31.40 -5.82
C PRO A 129 26.87 29.88 -5.87
N LYS A 130 27.95 29.20 -6.28
CA LYS A 130 28.00 27.72 -6.31
C LYS A 130 27.89 27.11 -4.90
N ASN A 131 28.50 27.73 -3.90
CA ASN A 131 28.37 27.27 -2.51
C ASN A 131 26.94 27.47 -1.99
N GLN A 132 26.27 28.56 -2.35
CA GLN A 132 24.86 28.79 -2.01
C GLN A 132 23.95 27.71 -2.61
N ASP A 133 24.12 27.37 -3.89
CA ASP A 133 23.34 26.30 -4.53
C ASP A 133 23.54 24.95 -3.86
N ARG A 134 24.80 24.64 -3.48
CA ARG A 134 25.13 23.39 -2.75
C ARG A 134 24.51 23.35 -1.36
N VAL A 135 24.51 24.47 -0.65
CA VAL A 135 23.83 24.59 0.66
C VAL A 135 22.33 24.38 0.48
N ALA A 136 21.69 25.03 -0.50
CA ALA A 136 20.27 24.83 -0.77
C ALA A 136 19.93 23.35 -1.08
N ALA A 137 20.75 22.68 -1.89
CA ALA A 137 20.58 21.27 -2.20
C ALA A 137 20.74 20.36 -0.97
N LEU A 138 21.71 20.64 -0.09
CA LEU A 138 21.92 19.89 1.15
C LEU A 138 20.76 20.06 2.12
N HIS A 139 20.21 21.28 2.27
CA HIS A 139 19.05 21.51 3.11
C HIS A 139 17.83 20.73 2.64
N LEU A 140 17.57 20.71 1.32
CA LEU A 140 16.50 19.89 0.74
C LEU A 140 16.73 18.39 0.94
N ALA A 141 17.98 17.93 0.96
CA ALA A 141 18.31 16.54 1.27
C ALA A 141 18.06 16.22 2.75
N MET A 142 18.44 17.12 3.66
CA MET A 142 18.20 16.99 5.10
C MET A 142 16.71 16.91 5.43
N GLU A 143 15.87 17.78 4.85
CA GLU A 143 14.42 17.76 5.08
C GLU A 143 13.76 16.44 4.63
N ARG A 144 14.24 15.84 3.54
CA ARG A 144 13.77 14.50 3.12
C ARG A 144 14.23 13.42 4.09
N ALA A 145 15.49 13.46 4.51
CA ALA A 145 16.01 12.50 5.48
C ALA A 145 15.32 12.61 6.85
N GLU A 146 14.91 13.80 7.28
CA GLU A 146 14.12 13.99 8.50
C GLU A 146 12.77 13.24 8.43
N ARG A 147 12.07 13.35 7.30
CA ARG A 147 10.83 12.60 7.07
C ARG A 147 11.05 11.08 7.02
N GLU A 148 12.17 10.64 6.47
CA GLU A 148 12.56 9.23 6.46
C GLU A 148 12.89 8.73 7.88
N MET A 149 13.63 9.52 8.68
CA MET A 149 13.93 9.21 10.08
C MET A 149 12.65 9.04 10.88
N GLU A 150 11.70 9.97 10.78
CA GLU A 150 10.40 9.85 11.46
C GLU A 150 9.64 8.59 11.03
N THR A 151 9.70 8.24 9.74
CA THR A 151 9.05 7.05 9.23
C THR A 151 9.69 5.78 9.80
N LEU A 152 11.02 5.70 9.82
CA LEU A 152 11.75 4.59 10.45
C LEU A 152 11.49 4.51 11.95
N GLN A 153 11.42 5.64 12.65
CA GLN A 153 11.07 5.69 14.07
C GLN A 153 9.66 5.15 14.33
N ARG A 154 8.69 5.50 13.49
CA ARG A 154 7.32 4.96 13.57
C ARG A 154 7.29 3.46 13.36
N GLU A 155 8.00 2.94 12.35
CA GLU A 155 8.07 1.48 12.12
C GLU A 155 8.82 0.76 13.25
N ALA A 156 9.81 1.42 13.88
CA ALA A 156 10.54 0.87 15.02
C ALA A 156 9.61 0.71 16.23
N ALA A 157 8.80 1.75 16.50
CA ALA A 157 7.84 1.79 17.60
C ALA A 157 6.69 0.80 17.39
N ARG A 158 6.25 0.62 16.14
CA ARG A 158 5.16 -0.30 15.77
C ARG A 158 5.48 -1.76 16.09
N GLY A 159 6.76 -2.16 16.03
CA GLY A 159 7.19 -3.53 16.31
C GLY A 159 6.64 -4.58 15.33
N PRO A 160 7.02 -5.86 15.49
CA PRO A 160 6.73 -6.91 14.49
C PRO A 160 5.26 -7.39 14.43
N GLN A 161 4.35 -6.87 15.26
CA GLN A 161 2.98 -7.41 15.39
C GLN A 161 1.93 -6.71 14.52
N ALA A 162 2.24 -5.57 13.90
CA ALA A 162 1.25 -4.82 13.13
C ALA A 162 0.99 -5.35 11.70
N ALA A 163 1.64 -6.44 11.28
CA ALA A 163 1.60 -6.91 9.89
C ALA A 163 0.87 -8.26 9.67
N LEU A 164 0.23 -8.85 10.68
CA LEU A 164 -0.52 -10.10 10.51
C LEU A 164 -1.99 -9.91 10.90
N PRO A 165 -2.93 -9.78 9.94
CA PRO A 165 -4.27 -10.29 10.19
C PRO A 165 -4.12 -11.78 10.50
N GLY A 166 -4.35 -12.16 11.76
CA GLY A 166 -4.30 -13.56 12.18
C GLY A 166 -5.20 -14.41 11.30
N PRO A 167 -4.85 -15.69 11.06
CA PRO A 167 -5.68 -16.58 10.27
C PRO A 167 -7.08 -16.64 10.87
N MET A 168 -8.10 -16.24 10.10
CA MET A 168 -9.47 -16.37 10.52
C MET A 168 -9.77 -17.84 10.84
N PRO A 169 -10.42 -18.14 11.97
CA PRO A 169 -10.72 -19.52 12.34
C PRO A 169 -11.66 -20.12 11.28
N VAL A 170 -11.20 -21.22 10.67
CA VAL A 170 -12.02 -22.05 9.78
C VAL A 170 -13.10 -22.70 10.63
N ALA A 171 -14.35 -22.25 10.49
CA ALA A 171 -15.50 -22.96 11.05
C ALA A 171 -15.61 -24.32 10.37
N LYS A 172 -15.56 -25.37 11.19
CA LYS A 172 -15.70 -26.78 10.76
C LYS A 172 -17.20 -27.09 10.57
N PRO A 173 -17.58 -27.85 9.52
CA PRO A 173 -18.98 -28.21 9.28
C PRO A 173 -19.57 -29.10 10.38
#